data_AF-A0A3L7ZQL5-F1
#
_entry.id   AF-A0A3L7ZQL5-F1
#
_cell.length_a   1.000
_cell.length_b   1.000
_cell.length_c   1.000
_cell.angle_alpha   90.00
_cell.angle_beta   90.00
_cell.angle_gamma   90.00
#
_symmetry.space_group_name_H-M   'P 1'
#
loop_
_entity.id
_entity.type
_entity.pdbx_description
1 polymer ?
#
loop_
_entity_poly.entity_id
_entity_poly.type
_entity_poly.pdbx_seq_one_letter_code
_entity_poly.pdbx_strand_id
1 'polypeptide(L)'
;MFEKVKRFAKKIATSKKTQMTCLMVMCGVTALMAQTTAGDYSAGTAALTQVSEEIAKYVPIVVKLCYAIAGVVAVVGAISVYIAMNNEEQDVKKKIMMVVGACIFLIAAAQALPLFFGLS
;
A
#
# COMPACT_ATOMS: atom_id res chain seq x y z
N MET A 1 28.17 -12.44 56.15
CA MET A 1 28.70 -11.80 54.91
C MET A 1 27.76 -10.73 54.33
N PHE A 2 26.43 -10.86 54.49
CA PHE A 2 25.43 -9.86 54.04
C PHE A 2 25.62 -8.43 54.59
N GLU A 3 26.07 -8.30 55.84
CA GLU A 3 26.38 -7.02 56.49
C GLU A 3 27.46 -6.19 55.75
N LYS A 4 28.48 -6.86 55.20
CA LYS A 4 29.53 -6.19 54.43
C LYS A 4 28.99 -5.73 53.08
N VAL A 5 28.16 -6.53 52.42
CA VAL A 5 27.52 -6.18 51.14
C VAL A 5 26.59 -4.98 51.30
N LYS A 6 25.76 -4.93 52.36
CA LYS A 6 24.92 -3.76 52.66
C LYS A 6 25.74 -2.50 52.93
N ARG A 7 26.85 -2.60 53.66
CA ARG A 7 27.74 -1.45 53.91
C ARG A 7 28.45 -0.97 52.64
N PHE A 8 28.89 -1.88 51.77
CA PHE A 8 29.46 -1.53 50.47
C PHE A 8 28.42 -0.87 49.55
N ALA A 9 27.19 -1.41 49.48
CA ALA A 9 26.08 -0.83 48.73
C ALA A 9 25.74 0.59 49.22
N LYS A 10 25.70 0.80 50.54
CA LYS A 10 25.44 2.12 51.14
C LYS A 10 26.58 3.11 50.87
N LYS A 11 27.84 2.65 50.85
CA LYS A 11 29.03 3.47 50.55
C LYS A 11 29.08 3.92 49.08
N ILE A 12 28.63 3.05 48.18
CA ILE A 12 28.46 3.36 46.75
C ILE A 12 27.30 4.36 46.53
N ALA A 13 26.20 4.23 47.30
CA ALA A 13 25.05 5.12 47.23
C ALA A 13 25.30 6.54 47.80
N THR A 14 26.27 6.72 48.71
CA THR A 14 26.55 8.02 49.35
C THR A 14 27.65 8.83 48.64
N SER A 15 28.41 8.24 47.72
CA SER A 15 29.47 8.96 47.01
C SER A 15 28.90 9.79 45.85
N LYS A 16 28.88 11.13 46.00
CA LYS A 16 28.39 12.07 44.98
C LYS A 16 29.00 11.83 43.60
N LYS A 17 30.29 11.46 43.52
CA LYS A 17 30.95 11.13 42.25
C LYS A 17 30.37 9.88 41.59
N THR A 18 30.10 8.83 42.35
CA THR A 18 29.55 7.56 41.85
C THR A 18 28.06 7.65 41.53
N GLN A 19 27.30 8.44 42.29
CA GLN A 19 25.91 8.78 41.95
C GLN A 19 25.85 9.54 40.61
N MET A 20 26.78 10.45 40.35
CA MET A 20 26.87 11.20 39.10
C MET A 20 27.32 10.32 37.92
N THR A 21 28.22 9.34 38.15
CA THR A 21 28.59 8.36 37.12
C THR A 21 27.44 7.43 36.78
N CYS A 22 26.69 6.95 37.78
CA CYS A 22 25.52 6.10 37.56
C CYS A 22 24.40 6.86 36.85
N LEU A 23 24.16 8.13 37.23
CA LEU A 23 23.20 9.00 36.55
C LEU A 23 23.61 9.26 35.09
N MET A 24 24.89 9.51 34.81
CA MET A 24 25.42 9.67 33.44
C MET A 24 25.31 8.39 32.61
N VAL A 25 25.53 7.21 33.21
CA VAL A 25 25.32 5.93 32.52
C VAL A 25 23.84 5.74 32.20
N MET A 26 22.94 5.98 33.15
CA MET A 26 21.49 5.88 32.94
C MET A 26 20.97 6.87 31.89
N CYS A 27 21.47 8.12 31.89
CA CYS A 27 21.17 9.12 30.86
C CYS A 27 21.79 8.76 29.50
N GLY A 28 22.95 8.11 29.48
CA GLY A 28 23.58 7.59 28.26
C GLY A 28 22.79 6.44 27.64
N VAL A 29 22.22 5.55 28.45
CA VAL A 29 21.34 4.47 27.94
C VAL A 29 20.04 5.07 27.38
N THR A 30 19.45 6.09 28.00
CA THR A 30 18.24 6.74 27.45
C THR A 30 18.53 7.57 26.19
N ALA A 31 19.72 8.16 26.06
CA ALA A 31 20.13 8.89 24.86
C ALA A 31 20.36 7.96 23.66
N LEU A 32 20.91 6.76 23.88
CA LEU A 32 21.08 5.74 22.84
C LEU A 32 19.74 5.14 22.37
N MET A 33 18.74 5.07 23.25
CA MET A 33 17.37 4.65 22.88
C MET A 33 16.57 5.77 22.19
N ALA A 34 17.03 7.02 22.20
CA ALA A 34 16.33 8.16 21.60
C ALA A 34 16.80 8.47 20.16
N GLN A 35 17.88 7.86 19.67
CA GLN A 35 18.37 8.06 18.31
C GLN A 35 17.52 7.36 17.23
N THR A 36 16.55 6.52 17.59
CA THR A 36 15.74 5.78 16.63
C THR A 36 14.48 6.50 16.17
N THR A 37 14.08 7.63 16.78
CA THR A 37 12.76 8.24 16.50
C THR A 37 12.78 9.35 15.44
N ALA A 38 13.96 9.80 14.97
CA ALA A 38 14.05 10.93 14.04
C ALA A 38 14.03 10.54 12.54
N GLY A 39 13.93 9.26 12.20
CA GLY A 39 14.00 8.82 10.79
C GLY A 39 13.49 7.41 10.52
N ASP A 40 12.74 6.81 11.45
CA ASP A 40 12.22 5.45 11.27
C ASP A 40 10.94 5.47 10.43
N TYR A 41 11.10 5.74 9.12
CA TYR A 41 10.04 5.60 8.13
C TYR A 41 9.51 4.17 8.06
N SER A 42 10.18 3.18 8.69
CA SER A 42 9.79 1.77 8.73
C SER A 42 8.35 1.56 9.16
N ALA A 43 7.85 2.31 10.16
CA ALA A 43 6.46 2.21 10.58
C ALA A 43 5.47 2.67 9.48
N GLY A 44 5.82 3.75 8.77
CA GLY A 44 5.03 4.26 7.64
C GLY A 44 5.12 3.36 6.41
N THR A 45 6.32 2.87 6.08
CA THR A 45 6.54 1.96 4.95
C THR A 45 5.83 0.63 5.19
N ALA A 46 5.92 0.06 6.40
CA ALA A 46 5.22 -1.17 6.75
C ALA A 46 3.69 -1.03 6.64
N ALA A 47 3.13 0.10 7.10
CA ALA A 47 1.70 0.37 6.96
C ALA A 47 1.28 0.48 5.48
N LEU A 48 2.06 1.19 4.66
CA LEU A 48 1.78 1.31 3.22
C LEU A 48 1.92 -0.03 2.47
N THR A 49 2.89 -0.86 2.86
CA THR A 49 3.05 -2.22 2.32
C THR A 49 1.85 -3.10 2.67
N GLN A 50 1.38 -3.06 3.92
CA GLN A 50 0.22 -3.84 4.36
C GLN A 50 -1.05 -3.45 3.61
N VAL A 51 -1.29 -2.14 3.45
CA VAL A 51 -2.43 -1.63 2.67
C VAL A 51 -2.31 -2.04 1.19
N SER A 52 -1.10 -2.01 0.62
CA SER A 52 -0.89 -2.45 -0.76
C SER A 52 -1.16 -3.94 -0.95
N GLU A 53 -0.76 -4.80 0.00
CA GLU A 53 -1.09 -6.23 -0.01
C GLU A 53 -2.59 -6.51 0.14
N GLU A 54 -3.30 -5.72 0.95
CA GLU A 54 -4.75 -5.84 1.05
C GLU A 54 -5.45 -5.42 -0.24
N ILE A 55 -5.02 -4.31 -0.85
CA ILE A 55 -5.53 -3.87 -2.16
C ILE A 55 -5.29 -4.94 -3.22
N ALA A 56 -4.12 -5.57 -3.22
CA ALA A 56 -3.77 -6.62 -4.18
C ALA A 56 -4.74 -7.81 -4.17
N LYS A 57 -5.35 -8.14 -3.03
CA LYS A 57 -6.36 -9.21 -2.94
C LYS A 57 -7.66 -8.86 -3.68
N TYR A 58 -7.99 -7.57 -3.78
CA TYR A 58 -9.19 -7.09 -4.48
C TYR A 58 -8.97 -6.91 -5.98
N VAL A 59 -7.74 -6.68 -6.43
CA VAL A 59 -7.38 -6.51 -7.84
C VAL A 59 -7.95 -7.61 -8.76
N PRO A 60 -7.77 -8.93 -8.51
CA PRO A 60 -8.31 -9.96 -9.40
C PRO A 60 -9.85 -10.00 -9.42
N ILE A 61 -10.51 -9.57 -8.34
CA ILE A 61 -11.97 -9.44 -8.27
C ILE A 61 -12.42 -8.32 -9.20
N VAL A 62 -11.75 -7.16 -9.13
CA VAL A 62 -12.01 -6.01 -10.00
C VAL A 62 -11.76 -6.34 -11.48
N VAL A 63 -10.73 -7.11 -11.80
CA VAL A 63 -10.45 -7.57 -13.17
C VAL A 63 -11.59 -8.44 -13.71
N LYS A 64 -12.07 -9.42 -12.95
CA LYS A 64 -13.21 -10.26 -13.34
C LYS A 64 -14.49 -9.43 -13.54
N LEU A 65 -14.72 -8.45 -12.67
CA LEU A 65 -15.82 -7.52 -12.80
C LEU A 65 -15.70 -6.67 -14.08
N CYS A 66 -14.48 -6.22 -14.41
CA CYS A 66 -14.19 -5.47 -15.63
C CYS A 66 -14.47 -6.29 -16.89
N TYR A 67 -14.08 -7.58 -16.91
CA TYR A 67 -14.44 -8.49 -18.00
C TYR A 67 -15.94 -8.69 -18.16
N ALA A 68 -16.68 -8.80 -17.05
CA ALA A 68 -18.15 -8.88 -17.11
C ALA A 68 -18.77 -7.60 -17.70
N ILE A 69 -18.30 -6.43 -17.28
CA ILE A 69 -18.74 -5.14 -17.83
C ILE A 69 -18.38 -5.02 -19.32
N ALA A 70 -17.19 -5.49 -19.72
CA ALA A 70 -16.79 -5.50 -21.13
C ALA A 70 -17.77 -6.32 -22.00
N GLY A 71 -18.27 -7.45 -21.49
CA GLY A 71 -19.31 -8.24 -22.16
C GLY A 71 -20.62 -7.46 -22.34
N VAL A 72 -21.09 -6.77 -21.29
CA VAL A 72 -22.31 -5.96 -21.36
C VAL A 72 -22.14 -4.80 -22.34
N VAL A 73 -21.01 -4.09 -22.30
CA VAL A 73 -20.69 -2.98 -23.21
C VAL A 73 -20.61 -3.47 -24.65
N ALA A 74 -20.06 -4.65 -24.90
CA ALA A 74 -20.01 -5.23 -26.24
C ALA A 74 -21.42 -5.50 -26.81
N VAL A 75 -22.34 -6.02 -26.00
CA VAL A 75 -23.74 -6.26 -26.43
C VAL A 75 -24.45 -4.94 -26.73
N VAL A 76 -24.37 -3.95 -25.84
CA VAL A 76 -24.99 -2.62 -26.05
C VAL A 76 -24.38 -1.92 -27.27
N GLY A 77 -23.05 -2.01 -27.42
CA GLY A 77 -22.32 -1.50 -28.57
C GLY A 77 -22.80 -2.12 -29.87
N ALA A 78 -22.93 -3.45 -29.92
CA ALA A 78 -23.41 -4.17 -31.09
C ALA A 78 -24.84 -3.76 -31.48
N ILE A 79 -25.74 -3.63 -30.50
CA ILE A 79 -27.12 -3.15 -30.74
C ILE A 79 -27.10 -1.74 -31.34
N SER A 80 -26.29 -0.82 -30.78
CA SER A 80 -26.21 0.56 -31.26
C SER A 80 -25.66 0.69 -32.68
N VAL A 81 -24.68 -0.17 -33.04
CA VAL A 81 -24.12 -0.26 -34.39
C VAL A 81 -25.16 -0.82 -35.36
N TYR A 82 -25.87 -1.89 -34.96
CA TYR A 82 -26.91 -2.49 -35.78
C TYR A 82 -28.03 -1.50 -36.10
N ILE A 83 -28.50 -0.74 -35.10
CA ILE A 83 -29.53 0.30 -35.32
C ILE A 83 -29.03 1.35 -36.32
N ALA A 84 -27.81 1.84 -36.16
CA ALA A 84 -27.25 2.83 -37.07
C ALA A 84 -27.11 2.29 -38.49
N MET A 85 -26.67 1.03 -38.65
CA MET A 85 -26.53 0.37 -39.95
C MET A 85 -27.86 0.25 -40.68
N ASN A 86 -28.94 -0.08 -39.97
CA ASN A 86 -30.26 -0.25 -40.58
C ASN A 86 -30.96 1.09 -40.87
N ASN A 87 -30.60 2.16 -40.17
CA ASN A 87 -31.17 3.50 -40.39
C ASN A 87 -30.46 4.29 -41.49
N GLU A 88 -29.49 3.67 -42.20
CA GLU A 88 -28.64 4.33 -43.21
C GLU A 88 -28.00 5.63 -42.70
N GLU A 89 -27.70 5.72 -41.40
CA GLU A 89 -27.00 6.88 -40.84
C GLU A 89 -25.63 7.03 -41.50
N GLN A 90 -25.28 8.24 -41.94
CA GLN A 90 -23.93 8.52 -42.47
C GLN A 90 -22.82 8.34 -41.41
N ASP A 91 -23.19 8.29 -40.13
CA ASP A 91 -22.28 8.17 -38.98
C ASP A 91 -21.99 6.72 -38.52
N VAL A 92 -22.48 5.71 -39.25
CA VAL A 92 -22.28 4.28 -38.90
C VAL A 92 -20.80 3.94 -38.70
N LYS A 93 -19.94 4.39 -39.62
CA LYS A 93 -18.49 4.15 -39.53
C LYS A 93 -17.88 4.73 -38.25
N LYS A 94 -18.36 5.91 -37.83
CA LYS A 94 -17.92 6.58 -36.60
C LYS A 94 -18.39 5.82 -35.36
N LYS A 95 -19.64 5.36 -35.34
CA LYS A 95 -20.18 4.55 -34.23
C LYS A 95 -19.46 3.21 -34.10
N ILE A 96 -19.19 2.51 -35.20
CA ILE A 96 -18.41 1.27 -35.20
C ILE A 96 -17.02 1.50 -34.61
N MET A 97 -16.31 2.53 -35.10
CA MET A 97 -14.96 2.84 -34.61
C MET A 97 -14.95 3.14 -33.11
N MET A 98 -15.94 3.89 -32.63
CA MET A 98 -16.09 4.21 -31.21
C MET A 98 -16.35 2.96 -30.36
N VAL A 99 -17.27 2.09 -30.78
CA VAL A 99 -17.62 0.86 -30.06
C VAL A 99 -16.45 -0.12 -30.02
N VAL A 100 -15.74 -0.30 -31.15
CA VAL A 100 -14.57 -1.19 -31.21
C VAL A 100 -13.44 -0.65 -30.32
N GLY A 101 -13.19 0.66 -30.34
CA GLY A 101 -12.21 1.29 -29.46
C GLY A 101 -12.53 1.09 -27.97
N ALA A 102 -13.79 1.24 -27.58
CA ALA A 102 -14.23 1.03 -26.20
C ALA A 102 -14.06 -0.44 -25.75
N CYS A 103 -14.39 -1.41 -26.60
CA CYS A 103 -14.24 -2.83 -26.27
C CYS A 103 -12.77 -3.23 -26.11
N ILE A 104 -11.90 -2.79 -27.02
CA ILE A 104 -10.45 -3.06 -26.93
C ILE A 104 -9.86 -2.41 -25.69
N PHE A 105 -10.25 -1.16 -25.39
CA PHE A 105 -9.78 -0.45 -24.21
C PHE A 105 -10.13 -1.19 -22.91
N LEU A 106 -11.37 -1.68 -22.75
CA LEU A 106 -11.78 -2.39 -21.54
C LEU A 106 -10.98 -3.69 -21.31
N ILE A 107 -10.72 -4.46 -22.38
CA ILE A 107 -9.90 -5.67 -22.27
C ILE A 107 -8.45 -5.31 -21.93
N ALA A 108 -7.88 -4.32 -22.61
CA ALA A 108 -6.52 -3.87 -22.34
C ALA A 108 -6.38 -3.32 -20.90
N ALA A 109 -7.36 -2.55 -20.43
CA ALA A 109 -7.40 -2.04 -19.06
C ALA A 109 -7.49 -3.18 -18.04
N ALA A 110 -8.31 -4.21 -18.29
CA ALA A 110 -8.40 -5.37 -17.43
C ALA A 110 -7.07 -6.14 -17.31
N GLN A 111 -6.28 -6.21 -18.40
CA GLN A 111 -4.96 -6.84 -18.41
C GLN A 111 -3.87 -5.96 -17.78
N ALA A 112 -3.98 -4.64 -17.94
CA ALA A 112 -3.01 -3.70 -17.37
C ALA A 112 -3.22 -3.47 -15.86
N LEU A 113 -4.45 -3.66 -15.35
CA LEU A 113 -4.79 -3.37 -13.96
C LEU A 113 -3.93 -4.18 -12.96
N PRO A 114 -3.73 -5.50 -13.08
CA PRO A 114 -2.78 -6.24 -12.25
C PRO A 114 -1.32 -5.75 -12.37
N LEU A 115 -0.91 -5.39 -13.59
CA LEU A 115 0.46 -4.93 -13.88
C LEU A 115 0.76 -3.58 -13.20
N PHE A 116 -0.22 -2.68 -13.08
CA PHE A 116 -0.06 -1.41 -12.35
C PHE A 116 0.18 -1.61 -10.85
N PHE A 117 -0.27 -2.73 -10.28
CA PHE A 117 -0.05 -3.07 -8.88
C PHE A 117 1.16 -3.99 -8.65
N GLY A 118 1.96 -4.27 -9.69
CA GLY A 118 3.11 -5.17 -9.60
C GLY A 118 2.72 -6.63 -9.35
N LEU A 119 1.46 -6.99 -9.62
CA LEU A 119 0.96 -8.35 -9.50
C LEU A 119 1.16 -9.06 -10.84
N SER A 120 2.24 -9.83 -10.93
CA SER A 120 2.55 -10.69 -12.08
C SER A 120 2.07 -12.12 -11.88
#